data_AF-I3EHL3-F1
#
_entry.id   AF-I3EHL3-F1
#
_cell.length_a   1.000
_cell.length_b   1.000
_cell.length_c   1.000
_cell.angle_alpha   90.00
_cell.angle_beta   90.00
_cell.angle_gamma   90.00
#
_symmetry.space_group_name_H-M   'P 1'
#
loop_
_entity.id
_entity.type
_entity.pdbx_description
1 polymer ?
#
loop_
_entity_poly.entity_id
_entity_poly.type
_entity_poly.pdbx_seq_one_letter_code
_entity_poly.pdbx_strand_id
1 'polypeptide(L)'
;MNFNEERLKEELQKRFVNNQVITSKDMKTIVNILMGIVKKEQIFPEIPESLMNMAYNILFIQLDRIINPNSVYNDNLYSNKDGMYNGDNIYNTNNDMSSEEYISSEDYVYSKEYIDNEDDIYNTNNDISSEEYISSEDYVSSSDKKSIYNEDDIISKINMSVNHVKMVINIIIEEGNRLKSMEKEAYYYNLMKSNHLIAADIYRVRHKFFCDAIDKLCNHFKIKKLDDEMSSNDALISLFELTESKESSRLQSALNLIMNHSDKLAIEDKNGLEQSNSPILEISDEDIRSLQLLRKVKCGDIIDLLDIIYESICIKNQEGTKTNSLYFGLYIPLYDMFLSEEDIKDIELYKKKNTEKIQNVLSILQNIKSMTIRDSNLWWNNLKPINKHPKFNLEKFKNNVVQKYLEAAEDKKPIVNNKPKQYDNLVGVINGSLPAKNSWNIPTFMIIIAIFSILLFIVGSITAIYLVSINMIVFSIL
;
A
#
# COMPACT_ATOMS: atom_id res chain seq x y z
N MET A 1 14.51 -19.67 12.69
CA MET A 1 13.17 -19.68 12.04
C MET A 1 12.18 -19.08 13.00
N ASN A 2 11.36 -18.12 12.56
CA ASN A 2 10.49 -17.32 13.44
C ASN A 2 9.01 -17.77 13.44
N PHE A 3 8.67 -18.90 12.82
CA PHE A 3 7.35 -19.51 12.95
C PHE A 3 7.49 -21.00 13.23
N ASN A 4 6.49 -21.56 13.91
CA ASN A 4 6.48 -22.95 14.33
C ASN A 4 6.25 -23.86 13.12
N GLU A 5 7.35 -24.21 12.43
CA GLU A 5 7.33 -25.07 11.25
C GLU A 5 6.71 -26.44 11.57
N GLU A 6 6.99 -27.00 12.75
CA GLU A 6 6.40 -28.28 13.18
C GLU A 6 4.88 -28.19 13.30
N ARG A 7 4.36 -27.08 13.86
CA ARG A 7 2.92 -26.83 13.87
C ARG A 7 2.35 -26.66 12.46
N LEU A 8 3.08 -26.00 11.56
CA LEU A 8 2.65 -25.89 10.17
C LEU A 8 2.58 -27.27 9.52
N LYS A 9 3.62 -28.12 9.68
CA LYS A 9 3.62 -29.52 9.24
C LYS A 9 2.42 -30.26 9.81
N GLU A 10 2.20 -30.21 11.12
CA GLU A 10 1.05 -30.88 11.75
C GLU A 10 -0.29 -30.45 11.14
N GLU A 11 -0.50 -29.15 10.90
CA GLU A 11 -1.73 -28.64 10.30
C GLU A 11 -1.86 -28.99 8.81
N LEU A 12 -0.76 -28.97 8.06
CA LEU A 12 -0.72 -29.40 6.66
C LEU A 12 -1.00 -30.89 6.54
N GLN A 13 -0.32 -31.72 7.32
CA GLN A 13 -0.56 -33.17 7.39
C GLN A 13 -2.03 -33.43 7.70
N LYS A 14 -2.58 -32.92 8.81
CA LYS A 14 -4.00 -33.09 9.16
C LYS A 14 -4.98 -32.80 8.01
N ARG A 15 -4.65 -31.83 7.15
CA ARG A 15 -5.49 -31.40 6.03
C ARG A 15 -5.25 -32.20 4.75
N PHE A 16 -4.02 -32.66 4.51
CA PHE A 16 -3.56 -33.17 3.23
C PHE A 16 -2.96 -34.59 3.27
N VAL A 17 -3.04 -35.34 4.39
CA VAL A 17 -2.46 -36.71 4.58
C VAL A 17 -2.64 -37.63 3.37
N ASN A 18 -3.77 -37.53 2.65
CA ASN A 18 -4.11 -38.43 1.54
C ASN A 18 -4.13 -37.77 0.15
N ASN A 19 -3.81 -36.48 0.04
CA ASN A 19 -3.88 -35.75 -1.22
C ASN A 19 -2.51 -35.77 -1.91
N GLN A 20 -2.37 -36.60 -2.95
CA GLN A 20 -1.17 -36.62 -3.79
C GLN A 20 -1.12 -35.46 -4.79
N VAL A 21 -2.26 -34.81 -5.04
CA VAL A 21 -2.39 -33.71 -6.01
C VAL A 21 -2.98 -32.52 -5.29
N ILE A 22 -2.32 -31.36 -5.40
CA ILE A 22 -2.81 -30.10 -4.86
C ILE A 22 -3.51 -29.30 -5.94
N THR A 23 -4.68 -28.77 -5.63
CA THR A 23 -5.42 -27.83 -6.47
C THR A 23 -5.19 -26.37 -6.04
N SER A 24 -5.57 -25.41 -6.88
CA SER A 24 -5.55 -23.97 -6.50
C SER A 24 -6.38 -23.67 -5.23
N LYS A 25 -7.44 -24.45 -4.97
CA LYS A 25 -8.26 -24.36 -3.76
C LYS A 25 -7.50 -24.83 -2.52
N ASP A 26 -6.71 -25.88 -2.65
CA ASP A 26 -5.86 -26.38 -1.58
C ASP A 26 -4.73 -25.39 -1.26
N MET A 27 -4.17 -24.72 -2.28
CA MET A 27 -3.18 -23.65 -2.09
C MET A 27 -3.73 -22.48 -1.27
N LYS A 28 -4.96 -22.03 -1.55
CA LYS A 28 -5.63 -21.03 -0.70
C LYS A 28 -5.79 -21.52 0.74
N THR A 29 -6.02 -22.81 0.93
CA THR A 29 -6.12 -23.42 2.26
C THR A 29 -4.77 -23.40 2.99
N ILE A 30 -3.68 -23.74 2.29
CA ILE A 30 -2.30 -23.67 2.82
C ILE A 30 -1.96 -22.24 3.28
N VAL A 31 -2.20 -21.24 2.43
CA VAL A 31 -1.95 -19.83 2.77
C VAL A 31 -2.78 -19.40 3.99
N ASN A 32 -4.04 -19.82 4.07
CA ASN A 32 -4.89 -19.51 5.23
C ASN A 32 -4.40 -20.18 6.53
N ILE A 33 -3.94 -21.44 6.48
CA ILE A 33 -3.34 -22.15 7.62
C ILE A 33 -2.11 -21.38 8.10
N LEU A 34 -1.19 -21.08 7.19
CA LEU A 34 0.03 -20.35 7.48
C LEU A 34 -0.31 -19.01 8.13
N MET A 35 -1.18 -18.20 7.53
CA MET A 35 -1.56 -16.90 8.09
C MET A 35 -2.24 -17.02 9.47
N GLY A 36 -2.94 -18.13 9.70
CA GLY A 36 -3.49 -18.48 11.00
C GLY A 36 -2.43 -18.73 12.07
N ILE A 37 -1.31 -19.34 11.71
CA ILE A 37 -0.13 -19.59 12.57
C ILE A 37 0.67 -18.30 12.74
N VAL A 38 1.05 -17.68 11.62
CA VAL A 38 1.91 -16.51 11.54
C VAL A 38 1.40 -15.35 12.39
N LYS A 39 0.09 -15.07 12.35
CA LYS A 39 -0.50 -14.01 13.20
C LYS A 39 -0.46 -14.32 14.69
N LYS A 40 -0.65 -15.57 15.07
CA LYS A 40 -0.61 -15.99 16.48
C LYS A 40 0.79 -15.89 17.05
N GLU A 41 1.79 -16.10 16.19
CA GLU A 41 3.19 -16.20 16.60
C GLU A 41 3.99 -14.92 16.32
N GLN A 42 3.37 -13.91 15.68
CA GLN A 42 4.02 -12.64 15.31
C GLN A 42 5.40 -12.86 14.68
N ILE A 43 5.46 -13.51 13.51
CA ILE A 43 6.73 -13.93 12.89
C ILE A 43 7.71 -12.78 12.59
N PHE A 44 7.18 -11.57 12.61
CA PHE A 44 7.87 -10.31 12.38
C PHE A 44 7.89 -9.44 13.64
N PRO A 45 8.35 -9.93 14.81
CA PRO A 45 8.21 -9.19 16.07
C PRO A 45 9.08 -7.92 16.10
N GLU A 46 10.06 -7.85 15.20
CA GLU A 46 11.02 -6.75 15.04
C GLU A 46 10.50 -5.65 14.10
N ILE A 47 9.42 -5.89 13.34
CA ILE A 47 8.88 -4.92 12.38
C ILE A 47 8.03 -3.88 13.12
N PRO A 48 8.23 -2.57 12.89
CA PRO A 48 7.38 -1.52 13.42
C PRO A 48 5.90 -1.76 13.10
N GLU A 49 5.01 -1.45 14.04
CA GLU A 49 3.56 -1.64 13.87
C GLU A 49 3.03 -0.98 12.59
N SER A 50 3.61 0.16 12.20
CA SER A 50 3.28 0.90 10.97
C SER A 50 3.52 0.12 9.67
N LEU A 51 4.46 -0.82 9.67
CA LEU A 51 4.84 -1.64 8.50
C LEU A 51 4.31 -3.08 8.58
N MET A 52 3.77 -3.49 9.73
CA MET A 52 3.34 -4.86 9.98
C MET A 52 2.32 -5.36 8.94
N ASN A 53 1.22 -4.62 8.75
CA ASN A 53 0.18 -5.01 7.79
C ASN A 53 0.71 -5.11 6.35
N MET A 54 1.61 -4.20 5.98
CA MET A 54 2.27 -4.22 4.68
C MET A 54 3.09 -5.49 4.51
N ALA A 55 3.93 -5.85 5.49
CA ALA A 55 4.71 -7.09 5.47
C ALA A 55 3.83 -8.34 5.30
N TYR A 56 2.69 -8.39 6.01
CA TYR A 56 1.72 -9.48 5.87
C TYR A 56 1.03 -9.52 4.49
N ASN A 57 0.64 -8.37 3.94
CA ASN A 57 0.03 -8.29 2.62
C ASN A 57 1.03 -8.76 1.54
N ILE A 58 2.29 -8.34 1.64
CA ILE A 58 3.35 -8.77 0.73
C ILE A 58 3.60 -10.26 0.85
N LEU A 59 3.69 -10.80 2.07
CA LEU A 59 3.86 -12.23 2.28
C LEU A 59 2.74 -13.02 1.59
N PHE A 60 1.51 -12.54 1.68
CA PHE A 60 0.37 -13.18 1.00
C PHE A 60 0.50 -13.15 -0.52
N ILE A 61 0.92 -12.02 -1.10
CA ILE A 61 1.14 -11.88 -2.55
C ILE A 61 2.26 -12.83 -3.01
N GLN A 62 3.38 -12.86 -2.29
CA GLN A 62 4.52 -13.74 -2.56
C GLN A 62 4.13 -15.23 -2.53
N LEU A 63 3.38 -15.62 -1.50
CA LEU A 63 2.90 -16.98 -1.37
C LEU A 63 1.95 -17.36 -2.51
N ASP A 64 1.00 -16.49 -2.87
CA ASP A 64 0.09 -16.79 -3.98
C ASP A 64 0.86 -16.98 -5.30
N ARG A 65 1.87 -16.14 -5.59
CA ARG A 65 2.68 -16.28 -6.80
C ARG A 65 3.50 -17.56 -6.84
N ILE A 66 4.24 -17.85 -5.78
CA ILE A 66 5.16 -19.00 -5.71
C ILE A 66 4.39 -20.32 -5.68
N ILE A 67 3.25 -20.33 -4.98
CA ILE A 67 2.48 -21.55 -4.74
C ILE A 67 1.44 -21.77 -5.85
N ASN A 68 0.91 -20.71 -6.46
CA ASN A 68 -0.01 -20.77 -7.59
C ASN A 68 0.63 -20.12 -8.83
N PRO A 69 1.55 -20.82 -9.53
CA PRO A 69 2.15 -20.31 -10.76
C PRO A 69 1.13 -20.16 -11.89
N ASN A 70 -0.07 -20.74 -11.81
CA ASN A 70 -1.15 -20.45 -12.76
C ASN A 70 -2.10 -19.34 -12.25
N SER A 71 -1.69 -18.60 -11.20
CA SER A 71 -2.43 -17.42 -10.75
C SER A 71 -2.42 -16.34 -11.83
N VAL A 72 -3.36 -15.39 -11.71
CA VAL A 72 -3.55 -14.20 -12.57
C VAL A 72 -2.25 -13.39 -12.81
N TYR A 73 -1.16 -13.67 -12.09
CA TYR A 73 0.15 -13.08 -12.32
C TYR A 73 0.90 -13.63 -13.54
N ASN A 74 0.66 -14.87 -13.97
CA ASN A 74 1.37 -15.45 -15.11
C ASN A 74 0.75 -15.09 -16.47
N ASP A 75 -0.42 -14.45 -16.47
CA ASP A 75 -0.99 -13.84 -17.67
C ASP A 75 -0.46 -12.40 -17.86
N ASN A 76 0.67 -12.31 -18.57
CA ASN A 76 1.06 -11.22 -19.49
C ASN A 76 0.97 -9.73 -19.06
N LEU A 77 0.68 -9.38 -17.79
CA LEU A 77 0.59 -7.96 -17.41
C LEU A 77 1.95 -7.27 -17.29
N TYR A 78 3.03 -8.01 -17.04
CA TYR A 78 4.38 -7.47 -16.85
C TYR A 78 5.44 -8.02 -17.81
N SER A 79 5.27 -9.24 -18.36
CA SER A 79 6.27 -9.85 -19.26
C SER A 79 6.47 -9.08 -20.58
N ASN A 80 5.47 -8.32 -21.04
CA ASN A 80 5.60 -7.44 -22.21
C ASN A 80 6.15 -6.04 -21.88
N LYS A 81 6.32 -5.69 -20.60
CA LYS A 81 6.94 -4.41 -20.19
C LYS A 81 8.47 -4.56 -20.01
N ASP A 82 9.00 -5.75 -19.76
CA ASP A 82 10.44 -5.97 -19.55
C ASP A 82 11.31 -5.66 -20.79
N GLY A 83 10.76 -5.72 -22.00
CA GLY A 83 11.45 -5.26 -23.21
C GLY A 83 11.56 -3.73 -23.35
N MET A 84 10.81 -2.98 -22.54
CA MET A 84 10.62 -1.53 -22.67
C MET A 84 11.21 -0.75 -21.48
N TYR A 85 11.41 -1.41 -20.33
CA TYR A 85 11.90 -0.81 -19.08
C TYR A 85 13.17 -1.52 -18.60
N ASN A 86 14.24 -1.45 -19.39
CA ASN A 86 15.56 -1.87 -18.92
C ASN A 86 16.09 -0.79 -17.95
N GLY A 87 15.68 -0.91 -16.68
CA GLY A 87 16.04 0.02 -15.59
C GLY A 87 17.55 0.16 -15.37
N ASP A 88 18.35 -0.80 -15.84
CA ASP A 88 19.82 -0.77 -15.72
C ASP A 88 20.47 0.42 -16.45
N ASN A 89 19.82 0.99 -17.47
CA ASN A 89 20.35 2.17 -18.19
C ASN A 89 19.96 3.52 -17.58
N ILE A 90 18.99 3.58 -16.67
CA ILE A 90 18.57 4.86 -16.05
C ILE A 90 19.42 5.16 -14.81
N TYR A 91 19.98 4.14 -14.15
CA TYR A 91 20.65 4.29 -12.86
C TYR A 91 22.18 4.42 -12.93
N ASN A 92 22.77 4.44 -14.13
CA ASN A 92 24.24 4.51 -14.28
C ASN A 92 24.69 5.63 -15.22
N THR A 93 24.51 6.89 -14.80
CA THR A 93 25.26 8.02 -15.38
C THR A 93 25.84 8.88 -14.26
N ASN A 94 27.02 8.49 -13.79
CA ASN A 94 27.92 9.40 -13.10
C ASN A 94 28.88 10.04 -14.12
N ASN A 95 28.91 11.36 -14.07
CA ASN A 95 29.94 12.29 -14.54
C ASN A 95 30.13 12.48 -16.06
N ASP A 96 30.05 13.76 -16.43
CA ASP A 96 30.48 14.39 -17.68
C ASP A 96 29.64 14.10 -18.94
N MET A 97 28.40 14.59 -18.97
CA MET A 97 27.78 14.98 -20.24
C MET A 97 27.11 16.34 -20.13
N SER A 98 27.50 17.25 -21.03
CA SER A 98 27.04 18.62 -21.12
C SER A 98 25.54 18.69 -21.41
N SER A 99 24.89 19.67 -20.78
CA SER A 99 23.52 20.11 -21.00
C SER A 99 23.23 20.34 -22.48
N GLU A 100 22.43 19.46 -23.09
CA GLU A 100 21.52 19.66 -24.24
C GLU A 100 21.31 18.32 -24.98
N GLU A 101 20.62 17.37 -24.35
CA GLU A 101 19.81 16.32 -25.02
C GLU A 101 19.28 15.36 -23.95
N TYR A 102 18.09 15.66 -23.42
CA TYR A 102 17.27 14.65 -22.78
C TYR A 102 16.05 14.49 -23.69
N ILE A 103 16.00 13.36 -24.39
CA ILE A 103 14.87 13.00 -25.24
C ILE A 103 13.66 12.82 -24.33
N SER A 104 12.69 13.71 -24.51
CA SER A 104 11.36 13.69 -23.93
C SER A 104 10.72 12.31 -24.15
N SER A 105 10.16 11.72 -23.09
CA SER A 105 9.43 10.46 -23.11
C SER A 105 8.04 10.58 -23.79
N GLU A 106 7.92 11.36 -24.86
CA GLU A 106 6.65 11.75 -25.48
C GLU A 106 6.18 10.86 -26.64
N ASP A 107 6.99 9.89 -27.11
CA ASP A 107 6.70 9.16 -28.36
C ASP A 107 6.27 7.69 -28.21
N TYR A 108 5.84 7.23 -27.03
CA TYR A 108 5.34 5.86 -26.89
C TYR A 108 3.84 5.77 -27.18
N VAL A 109 3.51 5.43 -28.44
CA VAL A 109 2.15 5.08 -28.88
C VAL A 109 1.82 3.64 -28.44
N TYR A 110 0.84 3.51 -27.54
CA TYR A 110 0.33 2.23 -27.03
C TYR A 110 -0.67 1.59 -28.01
N SER A 111 -0.37 0.39 -28.51
CA SER A 111 -1.34 -0.49 -29.19
C SER A 111 -1.40 -1.83 -28.44
N LYS A 112 -2.55 -2.16 -27.86
CA LYS A 112 -2.84 -3.46 -27.25
C LYS A 112 -4.13 -4.00 -27.86
N GLU A 113 -4.04 -5.12 -28.57
CA GLU A 113 -5.18 -5.97 -28.92
C GLU A 113 -5.41 -6.95 -27.77
N TYR A 114 -6.65 -7.05 -27.32
CA TYR A 114 -7.09 -8.03 -26.32
C TYR A 114 -7.65 -9.24 -27.05
N ILE A 115 -7.17 -10.43 -26.71
CA ILE A 115 -7.89 -11.70 -26.94
C ILE A 115 -8.32 -12.17 -25.56
N ASP A 116 -9.59 -11.93 -25.24
CA ASP A 116 -10.26 -12.48 -24.07
C ASP A 116 -10.75 -13.90 -24.42
N ASN A 117 -10.24 -14.90 -23.71
CA ASN A 117 -10.83 -16.24 -23.67
C ASN A 117 -11.31 -16.50 -22.26
N GLU A 118 -12.59 -16.28 -21.98
CA GLU A 118 -13.35 -16.96 -20.92
C GLU A 118 -14.84 -16.86 -21.27
N ASP A 119 -15.40 -17.99 -21.76
CA ASP A 119 -16.80 -18.14 -22.10
C ASP A 119 -17.66 -18.30 -20.84
N ASP A 120 -18.49 -17.29 -20.57
CA ASP A 120 -19.69 -17.40 -19.76
C ASP A 120 -20.76 -18.20 -20.54
N ILE A 121 -20.97 -19.46 -20.16
CA ILE A 121 -22.06 -20.29 -20.67
C ILE A 121 -23.41 -19.79 -20.11
N TYR A 122 -24.18 -19.07 -20.92
CA TYR A 122 -25.64 -19.05 -20.82
C TYR A 122 -26.28 -19.50 -22.13
N ASN A 123 -27.09 -20.54 -21.99
CA ASN A 123 -27.77 -21.27 -23.04
C ASN A 123 -29.11 -20.60 -23.39
N THR A 124 -29.28 -20.08 -24.61
CA THR A 124 -30.59 -19.95 -25.26
C THR A 124 -30.46 -20.06 -26.79
N ASN A 125 -31.18 -21.05 -27.34
CA ASN A 125 -31.29 -21.38 -28.76
C ASN A 125 -31.77 -20.21 -29.65
N ASN A 126 -31.16 -20.05 -30.82
CA ASN A 126 -31.87 -20.07 -32.11
C ASN A 126 -30.89 -20.08 -33.30
N ASP A 127 -31.31 -20.82 -34.32
CA ASP A 127 -30.63 -21.16 -35.56
C ASP A 127 -30.07 -19.98 -36.37
N ILE A 128 -28.95 -20.19 -37.08
CA ILE A 128 -28.78 -19.94 -38.53
C ILE A 128 -27.41 -20.47 -39.03
N SER A 129 -27.53 -21.33 -40.05
CA SER A 129 -26.62 -21.90 -41.07
C SER A 129 -25.10 -21.66 -41.10
N SER A 130 -24.38 -22.80 -41.00
CA SER A 130 -23.30 -23.33 -41.88
C SER A 130 -22.19 -22.40 -42.42
N GLU A 131 -20.94 -22.68 -42.04
CA GLU A 131 -19.93 -23.34 -42.91
C GLU A 131 -18.64 -23.69 -42.12
N GLU A 132 -18.12 -24.89 -42.38
CA GLU A 132 -16.76 -25.42 -42.12
C GLU A 132 -16.16 -25.40 -40.69
N TYR A 133 -16.47 -26.45 -39.92
CA TYR A 133 -15.66 -26.87 -38.77
C TYR A 133 -14.49 -27.75 -39.22
N ILE A 134 -13.27 -27.24 -39.08
CA ILE A 134 -12.06 -28.07 -39.03
C ILE A 134 -12.04 -28.74 -37.64
N SER A 135 -11.95 -30.08 -37.65
CA SER A 135 -11.87 -30.92 -36.45
C SER A 135 -10.76 -30.46 -35.50
N SER A 136 -11.15 -30.08 -34.29
CA SER A 136 -10.28 -29.77 -33.15
C SER A 136 -10.46 -30.82 -32.03
N GLU A 137 -10.40 -32.09 -32.39
CA GLU A 137 -10.02 -33.14 -31.44
C GLU A 137 -8.49 -33.03 -31.23
N ASP A 138 -8.08 -32.24 -30.23
CA ASP A 138 -6.84 -32.39 -29.41
C ASP A 138 -6.39 -31.11 -28.65
N TYR A 139 -7.26 -30.13 -28.42
CA TYR A 139 -6.98 -29.08 -27.42
C TYR A 139 -7.52 -29.48 -26.05
N VAL A 140 -6.77 -30.36 -25.37
CA VAL A 140 -6.88 -30.50 -23.91
C VAL A 140 -6.41 -29.18 -23.29
N SER A 141 -7.36 -28.45 -22.69
CA SER A 141 -7.11 -27.28 -21.85
C SER A 141 -5.99 -27.55 -20.85
N SER A 142 -4.92 -26.76 -20.90
CA SER A 142 -3.74 -26.81 -20.03
C SER A 142 -3.99 -26.32 -18.59
N SER A 143 -5.26 -26.16 -18.18
CA SER A 143 -5.66 -25.48 -16.94
C SER A 143 -5.48 -26.31 -15.65
N ASP A 144 -5.14 -27.60 -15.74
CA ASP A 144 -4.88 -28.43 -14.55
C ASP A 144 -3.52 -29.14 -14.64
N LYS A 145 -2.42 -28.39 -14.55
CA LYS A 145 -1.11 -28.98 -14.20
C LYS A 145 -1.19 -29.45 -12.73
N LYS A 146 -1.58 -30.71 -12.55
CA LYS A 146 -1.56 -31.42 -11.26
C LYS A 146 -0.12 -31.44 -10.71
N SER A 147 0.19 -30.54 -9.78
CA SER A 147 1.44 -30.60 -9.03
C SER A 147 1.33 -31.67 -7.95
N ILE A 148 2.36 -32.52 -7.85
CA ILE A 148 2.43 -33.55 -6.81
C ILE A 148 2.67 -32.83 -5.48
N TYR A 149 1.83 -33.12 -4.48
CA TYR A 149 2.01 -32.59 -3.13
C TYR A 149 3.34 -33.08 -2.55
N ASN A 150 4.21 -32.13 -2.23
CA ASN A 150 5.40 -32.36 -1.43
C ASN A 150 5.41 -31.32 -0.30
N GLU A 151 5.20 -31.81 0.93
CA GLU A 151 5.18 -30.98 2.13
C GLU A 151 6.49 -30.19 2.31
N ASP A 152 7.63 -30.83 2.08
CA ASP A 152 8.94 -30.19 2.22
C ASP A 152 9.14 -29.08 1.18
N ASP A 153 8.64 -29.26 -0.05
CA ASP A 153 8.68 -28.24 -1.10
C ASP A 153 7.84 -27.01 -0.71
N ILE A 154 6.63 -27.22 -0.20
CA ILE A 154 5.74 -26.13 0.26
C ILE A 154 6.34 -25.38 1.43
N ILE A 155 6.89 -26.10 2.40
CA ILE A 155 7.54 -25.50 3.57
C ILE A 155 8.76 -24.71 3.14
N SER A 156 9.56 -25.24 2.21
CA SER A 156 10.70 -24.53 1.63
C SER A 156 10.26 -23.22 0.97
N LYS A 157 9.22 -23.27 0.12
CA LYS A 157 8.64 -22.07 -0.53
C LYS A 157 8.14 -21.04 0.46
N ILE A 158 7.41 -21.48 1.50
CA ILE A 158 6.93 -20.61 2.57
C ILE A 158 8.11 -19.95 3.31
N ASN A 159 9.13 -20.73 3.66
CA ASN A 159 10.34 -20.23 4.32
C ASN A 159 11.07 -19.21 3.44
N MET A 160 11.17 -19.45 2.13
CA MET A 160 11.72 -18.50 1.17
C MET A 160 10.93 -17.19 1.16
N SER A 161 9.60 -17.23 1.06
CA SER A 161 8.75 -16.02 1.09
C SER A 161 8.89 -15.25 2.40
N VAL A 162 8.88 -15.94 3.55
CA VAL A 162 9.05 -15.29 4.86
C VAL A 162 10.40 -14.60 4.98
N ASN A 163 11.48 -15.27 4.55
CA ASN A 163 12.82 -14.70 4.59
C ASN A 163 12.98 -13.52 3.63
N HIS A 164 12.39 -13.61 2.43
CA HIS A 164 12.37 -12.53 1.45
C HIS A 164 11.68 -11.29 2.01
N VAL A 165 10.46 -11.42 2.54
CA VAL A 165 9.74 -10.30 3.18
C VAL A 165 10.53 -9.72 4.34
N LYS A 166 11.10 -10.56 5.21
CA LYS A 166 11.94 -10.09 6.32
C LYS A 166 13.12 -9.26 5.82
N MET A 167 13.81 -9.74 4.79
CA MET A 167 14.95 -9.04 4.20
C MET A 167 14.54 -7.68 3.60
N VAL A 168 13.47 -7.63 2.81
CA VAL A 168 13.02 -6.37 2.20
C VAL A 168 12.59 -5.36 3.27
N ILE A 169 11.83 -5.79 4.27
CA ILE A 169 11.42 -4.88 5.36
C ILE A 169 12.63 -4.43 6.19
N ASN A 170 13.61 -5.30 6.43
CA ASN A 170 14.84 -4.89 7.13
C ASN A 170 15.58 -3.80 6.35
N ILE A 171 15.70 -3.91 5.03
CA ILE A 171 16.33 -2.87 4.20
C ILE A 171 15.56 -1.54 4.35
N ILE A 172 14.22 -1.59 4.31
CA ILE A 172 13.38 -0.40 4.52
C ILE A 172 13.62 0.20 5.90
N ILE A 173 13.64 -0.61 6.96
CA ILE A 173 13.87 -0.13 8.33
C ILE A 173 15.26 0.47 8.47
N GLU A 174 16.30 -0.23 8.02
CA GLU A 174 17.70 0.19 8.12
C GLU A 174 17.95 1.51 7.40
N GLU A 175 17.46 1.67 6.18
CA GLU A 175 17.61 2.93 5.43
C GLU A 175 16.71 4.05 5.99
N GLY A 176 15.50 3.73 6.48
CA GLY A 176 14.65 4.69 7.18
C GLY A 176 15.32 5.28 8.42
N ASN A 177 15.97 4.42 9.23
CA ASN A 177 16.71 4.82 10.44
C ASN A 177 17.90 5.75 10.12
N ARG A 178 18.43 5.72 8.89
CA ARG A 178 19.50 6.62 8.46
C ARG A 178 19.06 8.07 8.25
N LEU A 179 17.75 8.35 8.20
CA LEU A 179 17.23 9.71 8.03
C LEU A 179 17.48 10.63 9.23
N LYS A 180 17.94 10.10 10.38
CA LYS A 180 18.33 10.83 11.61
C LYS A 180 17.28 11.84 12.12
N SER A 181 16.02 11.69 11.72
CA SER A 181 14.90 12.54 12.09
C SER A 181 13.64 11.69 12.16
N MET A 182 13.04 11.62 13.36
CA MET A 182 11.82 10.84 13.58
C MET A 182 10.68 11.28 12.66
N GLU A 183 10.58 12.58 12.35
CA GLU A 183 9.56 13.10 11.42
C GLU A 183 9.80 12.61 9.99
N LYS A 184 11.06 12.60 9.53
CA LYS A 184 11.42 12.08 8.19
C LYS A 184 11.23 10.58 8.09
N GLU A 185 11.58 9.85 9.13
CA GLU A 185 11.37 8.40 9.24
C GLU A 185 9.87 8.06 9.21
N ALA A 186 9.07 8.76 10.02
CA ALA A 186 7.61 8.59 10.02
C ALA A 186 6.99 8.92 8.66
N TYR A 187 7.46 9.99 7.99
CA TYR A 187 7.02 10.30 6.63
C TYR A 187 7.34 9.17 5.66
N TYR A 188 8.58 8.67 5.70
CA TYR A 188 9.04 7.58 4.86
C TYR A 188 8.21 6.30 5.08
N TYR A 189 7.96 5.88 6.33
CA TYR A 189 7.11 4.72 6.60
C TYR A 189 5.66 4.94 6.22
N ASN A 190 5.14 6.17 6.38
CA ASN A 190 3.81 6.51 5.92
C ASN A 190 3.69 6.43 4.39
N LEU A 191 4.72 6.80 3.65
CA LEU A 191 4.78 6.62 2.20
C LEU A 191 4.73 5.13 1.84
N MET A 192 5.52 4.29 2.49
CA MET A 192 5.49 2.82 2.30
C MET A 192 4.08 2.27 2.48
N LYS A 193 3.45 2.64 3.61
CA LYS A 193 2.10 2.23 3.96
C LYS A 193 1.03 2.74 2.99
N SER A 194 1.28 3.87 2.33
CA SER A 194 0.34 4.48 1.37
C SER A 194 0.54 3.98 -0.06
N ASN A 195 1.41 2.99 -0.29
CA ASN A 195 1.58 2.37 -1.61
C ASN A 195 0.37 1.49 -1.95
N HIS A 196 -0.66 2.09 -2.56
CA HIS A 196 -1.87 1.37 -2.92
C HIS A 196 -1.73 0.34 -4.05
N LEU A 197 -0.58 0.23 -4.73
CA LEU A 197 -0.34 -0.90 -5.64
C LEU A 197 -0.38 -2.23 -4.87
N ILE A 198 0.19 -2.25 -3.67
CA ILE A 198 0.15 -3.43 -2.78
C ILE A 198 -1.29 -3.72 -2.36
N ALA A 199 -2.08 -2.69 -2.08
CA ALA A 199 -3.49 -2.82 -1.70
C ALA A 199 -4.35 -3.39 -2.85
N ALA A 200 -4.16 -2.90 -4.07
CA ALA A 200 -4.84 -3.43 -5.25
C ALA A 200 -4.45 -4.88 -5.56
N ASP A 201 -3.17 -5.21 -5.38
CA ASP A 201 -2.67 -6.57 -5.57
C ASP A 201 -3.19 -7.56 -4.55
N ILE A 202 -3.14 -7.21 -3.26
CA ILE A 202 -3.69 -8.10 -2.23
C ILE A 202 -5.21 -8.26 -2.44
N TYR A 203 -5.89 -7.20 -2.86
CA TYR A 203 -7.30 -7.26 -3.23
C TYR A 203 -7.55 -8.27 -4.36
N ARG A 204 -6.75 -8.21 -5.44
CA ARG A 204 -6.81 -9.15 -6.56
C ARG A 204 -6.56 -10.59 -6.11
N VAL A 205 -5.47 -10.84 -5.40
CA VAL A 205 -5.09 -12.18 -4.88
C VAL A 205 -6.18 -12.76 -3.99
N ARG A 206 -6.79 -11.91 -3.15
CA ARG A 206 -7.80 -12.31 -2.16
C ARG A 206 -9.21 -11.87 -2.54
N HIS A 207 -9.50 -11.71 -3.83
CA HIS A 207 -10.74 -11.10 -4.30
C HIS A 207 -11.99 -11.76 -3.70
N LYS A 208 -12.04 -13.10 -3.71
CA LYS A 208 -13.16 -13.86 -3.11
C LYS A 208 -13.31 -13.58 -1.61
N PHE A 209 -12.20 -13.59 -0.87
CA PHE A 209 -12.22 -13.30 0.57
C PHE A 209 -12.77 -11.90 0.85
N PHE A 210 -12.33 -10.88 0.08
CA PHE A 210 -12.83 -9.53 0.25
C PHE A 210 -14.30 -9.40 -0.15
N CYS A 211 -14.74 -10.03 -1.25
CA CYS A 211 -16.15 -10.09 -1.63
C CYS A 211 -17.02 -10.65 -0.50
N ASP A 212 -16.61 -11.78 0.08
CA ASP A 212 -17.33 -12.43 1.18
C ASP A 212 -17.35 -11.54 2.43
N ALA A 213 -16.21 -10.92 2.78
CA ALA A 213 -16.10 -9.99 3.90
C ALA A 213 -17.00 -8.76 3.73
N ILE A 214 -17.03 -8.18 2.52
CA ILE A 214 -17.88 -7.04 2.17
C ILE A 214 -19.35 -7.41 2.27
N ASP A 215 -19.77 -8.57 1.75
CA ASP A 215 -21.15 -9.04 1.87
C ASP A 215 -21.57 -9.20 3.34
N LYS A 216 -20.67 -9.74 4.20
CA LYS A 216 -20.91 -9.84 5.64
C LYS A 216 -21.03 -8.46 6.31
N LEU A 217 -20.17 -7.50 5.97
CA LEU A 217 -20.26 -6.12 6.46
C LEU A 217 -21.60 -5.48 6.06
N CYS A 218 -22.02 -5.64 4.81
CA CYS A 218 -23.29 -5.10 4.34
C CYS A 218 -24.48 -5.66 5.14
N ASN A 219 -24.48 -6.97 5.38
CA ASN A 219 -25.53 -7.63 6.16
C ASN A 219 -25.52 -7.18 7.63
N HIS A 220 -24.35 -7.10 8.25
CA HIS A 220 -24.18 -6.71 9.65
C HIS A 220 -24.67 -5.27 9.90
N PHE A 221 -24.26 -4.33 9.06
CA PHE A 221 -24.65 -2.92 9.16
C PHE A 221 -25.98 -2.61 8.45
N LYS A 222 -26.66 -3.61 7.88
CA LYS A 222 -27.92 -3.47 7.13
C LYS A 222 -27.83 -2.45 5.98
N ILE A 223 -26.66 -2.36 5.37
CA ILE A 223 -26.42 -1.50 4.21
C ILE A 223 -26.93 -2.23 2.97
N LYS A 224 -27.85 -1.57 2.26
CA LYS A 224 -28.42 -2.11 1.03
C LYS A 224 -27.31 -2.42 0.02
N LYS A 225 -27.36 -3.61 -0.58
CA LYS A 225 -26.46 -3.97 -1.68
C LYS A 225 -26.63 -3.00 -2.85
N LEU A 226 -25.54 -2.75 -3.57
CA LEU A 226 -25.58 -2.03 -4.82
C LEU A 226 -26.49 -2.73 -5.82
N ASP A 227 -27.02 -1.96 -6.75
CA ASP A 227 -27.84 -2.48 -7.85
C ASP A 227 -27.06 -3.55 -8.64
N ASP A 228 -27.74 -4.63 -8.98
CA ASP A 228 -27.18 -5.69 -9.80
C ASP A 228 -26.96 -5.21 -11.24
N GLU A 229 -27.73 -4.21 -11.69
CA GLU A 229 -27.59 -3.57 -13.01
C GLU A 229 -26.43 -2.57 -13.09
N MET A 230 -25.80 -2.22 -11.95
CA MET A 230 -24.64 -1.32 -11.95
C MET A 230 -23.45 -1.96 -12.68
N SER A 231 -23.00 -1.33 -13.77
CA SER A 231 -21.83 -1.78 -14.52
C SER A 231 -20.52 -1.55 -13.76
N SER A 232 -19.46 -2.29 -14.12
CA SER A 232 -18.10 -2.07 -13.59
C SER A 232 -17.63 -0.63 -13.82
N ASN A 233 -17.92 -0.06 -14.99
CA ASN A 233 -17.55 1.33 -15.31
C ASN A 233 -18.33 2.34 -14.47
N ASP A 234 -19.62 2.12 -14.23
CA ASP A 234 -20.41 2.96 -13.33
C ASP A 234 -19.87 2.93 -11.90
N ALA A 235 -19.49 1.74 -11.42
CA ALA A 235 -18.90 1.56 -10.11
C ALA A 235 -17.54 2.26 -10.01
N LEU A 236 -16.69 2.14 -11.04
CA LEU A 236 -15.38 2.78 -11.11
C LEU A 236 -15.51 4.31 -11.11
N ILE A 237 -16.42 4.87 -11.90
CA ILE A 237 -16.68 6.31 -11.90
C ILE A 237 -17.20 6.77 -10.53
N SER A 238 -18.04 5.96 -9.88
CA SER A 238 -18.52 6.26 -8.53
C SER A 238 -17.42 6.21 -7.46
N LEU A 239 -16.34 5.45 -7.69
CA LEU A 239 -15.15 5.48 -6.83
C LEU A 239 -14.36 6.79 -6.95
N PHE A 240 -14.60 7.59 -8.01
CA PHE A 240 -13.98 8.91 -8.18
C PHE A 240 -14.69 10.01 -7.38
N GLU A 241 -15.81 9.70 -6.75
CA GLU A 241 -16.44 10.63 -5.81
C GLU A 241 -15.57 10.81 -4.57
N LEU A 242 -15.69 11.98 -3.95
CA LEU A 242 -15.13 12.23 -2.63
C LEU A 242 -15.93 11.47 -1.57
N THR A 243 -15.28 11.20 -0.45
CA THR A 243 -15.97 10.85 0.79
C THR A 243 -16.81 12.03 1.31
N GLU A 244 -17.72 11.78 2.24
CA GLU A 244 -18.50 12.79 2.97
C GLU A 244 -17.58 13.78 3.69
N SER A 245 -16.48 13.29 4.27
CA SER A 245 -15.44 14.13 4.88
C SER A 245 -14.68 14.99 3.86
N LYS A 246 -14.70 14.59 2.57
CA LYS A 246 -13.93 15.17 1.47
C LYS A 246 -12.41 15.09 1.64
N GLU A 247 -11.95 14.32 2.61
CA GLU A 247 -10.52 14.11 2.89
C GLU A 247 -9.87 13.18 1.86
N SER A 248 -10.65 12.30 1.24
CA SER A 248 -10.15 11.38 0.22
C SER A 248 -11.19 11.08 -0.85
N SER A 249 -10.76 10.46 -1.96
CA SER A 249 -11.69 9.76 -2.85
C SER A 249 -12.21 8.47 -2.22
N ARG A 250 -13.33 7.95 -2.70
CA ARG A 250 -13.85 6.63 -2.31
C ARG A 250 -12.89 5.51 -2.70
N LEU A 251 -12.23 5.62 -3.86
CA LEU A 251 -11.15 4.70 -4.26
C LEU A 251 -10.04 4.65 -3.20
N GLN A 252 -9.55 5.82 -2.81
CA GLN A 252 -8.46 5.94 -1.84
C GLN A 252 -8.89 5.42 -0.46
N SER A 253 -10.12 5.70 0.00
CA SER A 253 -10.64 5.14 1.26
C SER A 253 -10.71 3.61 1.21
N ALA A 254 -11.30 3.05 0.15
CA ALA A 254 -11.42 1.59 -0.01
C ALA A 254 -10.05 0.88 0.00
N LEU A 255 -9.06 1.43 -0.71
CA LEU A 255 -7.70 0.86 -0.75
C LEU A 255 -6.95 1.04 0.59
N ASN A 256 -7.16 2.17 1.28
CA ASN A 256 -6.65 2.36 2.64
C ASN A 256 -7.20 1.29 3.61
N LEU A 257 -8.50 0.98 3.53
CA LEU A 257 -9.12 -0.04 4.36
C LEU A 257 -8.54 -1.43 4.09
N ILE A 258 -8.34 -1.77 2.82
CA ILE A 258 -7.70 -3.03 2.44
C ILE A 258 -6.26 -3.09 2.97
N MET A 259 -5.47 -2.03 2.78
CA MET A 259 -4.09 -1.99 3.24
C MET A 259 -3.96 -2.09 4.76
N ASN A 260 -4.85 -1.41 5.50
CA ASN A 260 -4.74 -1.26 6.95
C ASN A 260 -5.52 -2.30 7.76
N HIS A 261 -6.55 -2.91 7.17
CA HIS A 261 -7.49 -3.76 7.86
C HIS A 261 -7.77 -5.08 7.13
N SER A 262 -7.02 -5.44 6.08
CA SER A 262 -7.25 -6.61 5.19
C SER A 262 -7.93 -7.79 5.88
N ASP A 263 -7.27 -8.36 6.88
CA ASP A 263 -7.73 -9.53 7.61
C ASP A 263 -8.76 -9.26 8.70
N LYS A 264 -8.81 -8.03 9.19
CA LYS A 264 -9.76 -7.62 10.23
C LYS A 264 -11.14 -7.31 9.65
N LEU A 265 -11.25 -7.15 8.32
CA LEU A 265 -12.56 -7.00 7.64
C LEU A 265 -13.46 -8.24 7.78
N ALA A 266 -12.92 -9.39 8.20
CA ALA A 266 -13.71 -10.56 8.55
C ALA A 266 -14.36 -10.40 9.94
N ILE A 267 -15.68 -10.61 10.00
CA ILE A 267 -16.51 -10.49 11.22
C ILE A 267 -16.54 -11.81 12.04
N GLU A 268 -15.99 -12.90 11.51
CA GLU A 268 -15.97 -14.20 12.19
C GLU A 268 -14.58 -14.55 12.71
N ASP A 269 -14.53 -15.02 13.96
CA ASP A 269 -13.32 -15.66 14.48
C ASP A 269 -13.14 -17.08 13.91
N LYS A 270 -12.02 -17.72 14.26
CA LYS A 270 -11.62 -19.04 13.75
C LYS A 270 -12.59 -20.18 14.11
N ASN A 271 -13.59 -19.92 14.96
CA ASN A 271 -14.61 -20.86 15.39
C ASN A 271 -16.01 -20.54 14.82
N GLY A 272 -16.11 -19.56 13.91
CA GLY A 272 -17.40 -19.13 13.35
C GLY A 272 -18.28 -18.35 14.35
N LEU A 273 -17.70 -17.90 15.47
CA LEU A 273 -18.39 -16.99 16.38
C LEU A 273 -18.23 -15.56 15.87
N GLU A 274 -19.36 -14.88 15.69
CA GLU A 274 -19.43 -13.45 15.38
C GLU A 274 -18.73 -12.68 16.50
N GLN A 275 -17.48 -12.25 16.29
CA GLN A 275 -16.91 -11.21 17.12
C GLN A 275 -17.33 -9.89 16.49
N SER A 276 -18.05 -9.07 17.26
CA SER A 276 -18.32 -7.69 16.89
C SER A 276 -17.00 -6.93 16.83
N ASN A 277 -16.26 -7.03 15.73
CA ASN A 277 -15.09 -6.21 15.44
C ASN A 277 -15.50 -4.79 15.00
N SER A 278 -16.81 -4.54 14.87
CA SER A 278 -17.40 -3.26 14.49
C SER A 278 -16.91 -2.07 15.36
N PRO A 279 -16.79 -2.17 16.71
CA PRO A 279 -16.22 -1.08 17.51
C PRO A 279 -14.70 -0.94 17.37
N ILE A 280 -14.00 -1.95 16.86
CA ILE A 280 -12.52 -2.01 16.80
C ILE A 280 -11.98 -1.39 15.51
N LEU A 281 -12.79 -1.31 14.45
CA LEU A 281 -12.33 -0.89 13.12
C LEU A 281 -12.83 0.49 12.70
N GLU A 282 -13.74 1.11 13.46
CA GLU A 282 -14.30 2.45 13.17
C GLU A 282 -14.77 2.59 11.70
N ILE A 283 -15.25 1.49 11.10
CA ILE A 283 -15.69 1.46 9.69
C ILE A 283 -17.06 2.14 9.60
N SER A 284 -17.14 3.18 8.79
CA SER A 284 -18.38 3.92 8.53
C SER A 284 -19.27 3.26 7.47
N ASP A 285 -20.54 3.68 7.39
CA ASP A 285 -21.43 3.25 6.31
C ASP A 285 -20.90 3.64 4.92
N GLU A 286 -20.21 4.78 4.83
CA GLU A 286 -19.57 5.24 3.59
C GLU A 286 -18.36 4.38 3.20
N ASP A 287 -17.58 3.92 4.18
CA ASP A 287 -16.47 3.00 3.94
C ASP A 287 -16.98 1.68 3.34
N ILE A 288 -18.07 1.16 3.88
CA ILE A 288 -18.70 -0.06 3.35
C ILE A 288 -19.24 0.19 1.94
N ARG A 289 -19.84 1.36 1.68
CA ARG A 289 -20.26 1.75 0.32
C ARG A 289 -19.07 1.82 -0.65
N SER A 290 -17.94 2.35 -0.22
CA SER A 290 -16.72 2.45 -1.03
C SER A 290 -16.16 1.06 -1.34
N LEU A 291 -16.17 0.15 -0.36
CA LEU A 291 -15.80 -1.25 -0.58
C LEU A 291 -16.78 -1.99 -1.50
N GLN A 292 -18.09 -1.75 -1.37
CA GLN A 292 -19.10 -2.31 -2.30
C GLN A 292 -18.85 -1.86 -3.74
N LEU A 293 -18.49 -0.60 -3.95
CA LEU A 293 -18.15 -0.08 -5.27
C LEU A 293 -16.89 -0.76 -5.82
N LEU A 294 -15.82 -0.85 -5.00
CA LEU A 294 -14.59 -1.56 -5.38
C LEU A 294 -14.85 -3.01 -5.79
N ARG A 295 -15.77 -3.70 -5.08
CA ARG A 295 -16.22 -5.05 -5.43
C ARG A 295 -16.79 -5.19 -6.85
N LYS A 296 -17.49 -4.18 -7.35
CA LYS A 296 -18.11 -4.22 -8.69
C LYS A 296 -17.10 -3.92 -9.81
N VAL A 297 -15.91 -3.42 -9.48
CA VAL A 297 -14.87 -3.08 -10.46
C VAL A 297 -13.96 -4.27 -10.73
N LYS A 298 -13.59 -4.47 -12.00
CA LYS A 298 -12.57 -5.46 -12.37
C LYS A 298 -11.22 -5.10 -11.74
N CYS A 299 -10.53 -6.10 -11.16
CA CYS A 299 -9.26 -5.86 -10.45
C CYS A 299 -8.18 -5.24 -11.35
N GLY A 300 -8.12 -5.62 -12.64
CA GLY A 300 -7.16 -5.06 -13.59
C GLY A 300 -7.33 -3.56 -13.78
N ASP A 301 -8.58 -3.10 -13.89
CA ASP A 301 -8.91 -1.68 -14.07
C ASP A 301 -8.42 -0.82 -12.88
N ILE A 302 -8.38 -1.38 -11.66
CA ILE A 302 -7.90 -0.68 -10.47
C ILE A 302 -6.38 -0.48 -10.53
N ILE A 303 -5.62 -1.50 -10.96
CA ILE A 303 -4.16 -1.42 -11.08
C ILE A 303 -3.79 -0.42 -12.18
N ASP A 304 -4.39 -0.55 -13.36
CA ASP A 304 -4.16 0.35 -14.49
C ASP A 304 -4.49 1.82 -14.11
N LEU A 305 -5.53 2.01 -13.30
CA LEU A 305 -5.89 3.34 -12.81
C LEU A 305 -4.85 3.90 -11.83
N LEU A 306 -4.30 3.08 -10.93
CA LEU A 306 -3.27 3.52 -9.97
C LEU A 306 -1.98 3.93 -10.69
N ASP A 307 -1.59 3.20 -11.75
CA ASP A 307 -0.51 3.59 -12.64
C ASP A 307 -0.75 5.01 -13.19
N ILE A 308 -1.95 5.25 -13.76
CA ILE A 308 -2.32 6.57 -14.29
C ILE A 308 -2.28 7.65 -13.20
N ILE A 309 -2.85 7.38 -12.01
CA ILE A 309 -2.89 8.34 -10.88
C ILE A 309 -1.47 8.72 -10.46
N TYR A 310 -0.60 7.74 -10.22
CA TYR A 310 0.75 7.99 -9.72
C TYR A 310 1.68 8.57 -10.77
N GLU A 311 1.52 8.21 -12.04
CA GLU A 311 2.28 8.80 -13.13
C GLU A 311 1.86 10.25 -13.43
N SER A 312 0.62 10.60 -13.09
CA SER A 312 0.10 11.96 -13.21
C SER A 312 0.66 12.92 -12.16
N ILE A 313 1.26 12.44 -11.07
CA ILE A 313 1.84 13.27 -10.02
C ILE A 313 3.34 13.41 -10.27
N CYS A 314 3.78 14.61 -10.65
CA CYS A 314 5.18 14.92 -10.93
C CYS A 314 5.88 15.45 -9.67
N ILE A 315 7.08 14.92 -9.40
CA ILE A 315 7.99 15.34 -8.33
C ILE A 315 9.06 16.24 -8.96
N LYS A 316 9.15 17.49 -8.52
CA LYS A 316 10.22 18.42 -8.89
C LYS A 316 11.28 18.46 -7.81
N ASN A 317 12.54 18.29 -8.20
CA ASN A 317 13.67 18.46 -7.29
C ASN A 317 13.96 19.94 -6.98
N GLN A 318 14.82 20.21 -5.99
CA GLN A 318 15.24 21.58 -5.60
C GLN A 318 15.82 22.39 -6.76
N GLU A 319 16.57 21.74 -7.65
CA GLU A 319 17.19 22.33 -8.83
C GLU A 319 16.17 22.65 -9.94
N GLY A 320 14.98 22.05 -9.90
CA GLY A 320 13.92 22.23 -10.90
C GLY A 320 14.20 21.54 -12.25
N THR A 321 15.27 20.77 -12.36
CA THR A 321 15.79 20.20 -13.61
C THR A 321 15.34 18.76 -13.87
N LYS A 322 15.00 18.00 -12.82
CA LYS A 322 14.55 16.60 -12.93
C LYS A 322 13.10 16.48 -12.46
N THR A 323 12.26 15.91 -13.31
CA THR A 323 10.88 15.52 -13.00
C THR A 323 10.76 13.99 -13.00
N ASN A 324 10.63 13.39 -11.83
CA ASN A 324 10.17 12.00 -11.72
C ASN A 324 8.66 11.99 -11.51
N SER A 325 7.96 10.94 -11.89
CA SER A 325 6.60 10.74 -11.39
C SER A 325 6.63 10.12 -9.99
N LEU A 326 5.53 10.23 -9.25
CA LEU A 326 5.34 9.52 -7.97
C LEU A 326 5.44 8.00 -8.17
N TYR A 327 4.99 7.51 -9.32
CA TYR A 327 5.12 6.12 -9.73
C TYR A 327 6.58 5.67 -9.85
N PHE A 328 7.35 6.23 -10.79
CA PHE A 328 8.74 5.80 -11.05
C PHE A 328 9.72 6.24 -9.96
N GLY A 329 9.49 7.41 -9.37
CA GLY A 329 10.41 7.98 -8.40
C GLY A 329 10.30 7.31 -7.03
N LEU A 330 9.10 6.88 -6.63
CA LEU A 330 8.84 6.42 -5.28
C LEU A 330 8.18 5.03 -5.25
N TYR A 331 7.02 4.83 -5.85
CA TYR A 331 6.24 3.61 -5.56
C TYR A 331 6.70 2.35 -6.28
N ILE A 332 7.13 2.42 -7.54
CA ILE A 332 7.55 1.24 -8.30
C ILE A 332 8.83 0.60 -7.77
N PRO A 333 9.91 1.36 -7.51
CA PRO A 333 11.13 0.78 -6.94
C PRO A 333 10.86 -0.03 -5.66
N LEU A 334 9.91 0.44 -4.85
CA LEU A 334 9.48 -0.24 -3.62
C LEU A 334 8.63 -1.46 -3.92
N TYR A 335 7.63 -1.30 -4.80
CA TYR A 335 6.73 -2.37 -5.19
C TYR A 335 7.49 -3.55 -5.82
N ASP A 336 8.46 -3.29 -6.71
CA ASP A 336 9.28 -4.31 -7.36
C ASP A 336 10.13 -5.11 -6.38
N MET A 337 10.61 -4.49 -5.30
CA MET A 337 11.35 -5.21 -4.24
C MET A 337 10.51 -6.33 -3.64
N PHE A 338 9.21 -6.09 -3.50
CA PHE A 338 8.25 -7.06 -2.97
C PHE A 338 7.83 -8.11 -3.97
N LEU A 339 8.03 -7.87 -5.26
CA LEU A 339 7.56 -8.71 -6.36
C LEU A 339 8.66 -9.52 -7.04
N SER A 340 9.93 -9.22 -6.79
CA SER A 340 11.05 -9.92 -7.41
C SER A 340 11.01 -11.41 -7.05
N GLU A 341 10.85 -12.26 -8.07
CA GLU A 341 10.95 -13.73 -8.01
C GLU A 341 12.39 -14.21 -8.20
N GLU A 342 13.39 -13.30 -8.16
CA GLU A 342 14.78 -13.69 -8.33
C GLU A 342 15.10 -14.75 -7.26
N ASP A 343 15.26 -15.98 -7.74
CA ASP A 343 15.86 -17.09 -7.02
C ASP A 343 17.15 -16.51 -6.42
N ILE A 344 17.11 -16.18 -5.11
CA ILE A 344 18.12 -15.33 -4.45
C ILE A 344 19.40 -16.16 -4.30
N LYS A 345 20.04 -16.49 -5.41
CA LYS A 345 21.26 -17.28 -5.49
C LYS A 345 22.42 -16.50 -4.88
N ASP A 346 22.35 -15.17 -4.94
CA ASP A 346 23.27 -14.25 -4.28
C ASP A 346 22.51 -13.23 -3.41
N ILE A 347 22.38 -13.57 -2.12
CA ILE A 347 21.70 -12.74 -1.12
C ILE A 347 22.39 -11.39 -0.95
N GLU A 348 23.72 -11.33 -1.03
CA GLU A 348 24.46 -10.09 -0.80
C GLU A 348 24.31 -9.12 -1.98
N LEU A 349 24.35 -9.65 -3.22
CA LEU A 349 24.03 -8.85 -4.40
C LEU A 349 22.59 -8.34 -4.36
N TYR A 350 21.64 -9.20 -3.99
CA TYR A 350 20.23 -8.81 -3.86
C TYR A 350 20.05 -7.69 -2.83
N LYS A 351 20.64 -7.83 -1.63
CA LYS A 351 20.60 -6.78 -0.61
C LYS A 351 21.17 -5.48 -1.14
N LYS A 352 22.36 -5.52 -1.75
CA LYS A 352 23.02 -4.34 -2.31
C LYS A 352 22.13 -3.61 -3.32
N LYS A 353 21.60 -4.32 -4.33
CA LYS A 353 20.72 -3.74 -5.34
C LYS A 353 19.50 -3.06 -4.72
N ASN A 354 18.85 -3.72 -3.77
CA ASN A 354 17.62 -3.20 -3.17
C ASN A 354 17.89 -2.08 -2.15
N THR A 355 19.04 -2.10 -1.47
CA THR A 355 19.53 -0.96 -0.70
C THR A 355 19.75 0.26 -1.60
N GLU A 356 20.38 0.10 -2.76
CA GLU A 356 20.57 1.18 -3.73
C GLU A 356 19.22 1.75 -4.24
N LYS A 357 18.24 0.88 -4.51
CA LYS A 357 16.86 1.32 -4.84
C LYS A 357 16.25 2.19 -3.74
N ILE A 358 16.33 1.76 -2.47
CA ILE A 358 15.80 2.55 -1.35
C ILE A 358 16.57 3.85 -1.17
N GLN A 359 17.88 3.86 -1.32
CA GLN A 359 18.69 5.08 -1.23
C GLN A 359 18.30 6.10 -2.30
N ASN A 360 17.98 5.64 -3.51
CA ASN A 360 17.46 6.50 -4.57
C ASN A 360 16.10 7.10 -4.20
N VAL A 361 15.17 6.29 -3.67
CA VAL A 361 13.87 6.76 -3.14
C VAL A 361 14.08 7.82 -2.05
N LEU A 362 14.97 7.57 -1.09
CA LEU A 362 15.28 8.51 -0.01
C LEU A 362 15.91 9.81 -0.53
N SER A 363 16.83 9.72 -1.49
CA SER A 363 17.43 10.88 -2.14
C SER A 363 16.38 11.74 -2.84
N ILE A 364 15.43 11.12 -3.54
CA ILE A 364 14.30 11.84 -4.14
C ILE A 364 13.50 12.55 -3.05
N LEU A 365 13.10 11.84 -1.97
CA LEU A 365 12.33 12.41 -0.86
C LEU A 365 13.02 13.60 -0.18
N GLN A 366 14.34 13.52 0.02
CA GLN A 366 15.12 14.59 0.62
C GLN A 366 15.21 15.84 -0.27
N ASN A 367 15.14 15.65 -1.60
CA ASN A 367 15.32 16.70 -2.59
C ASN A 367 14.01 17.20 -3.21
N ILE A 368 12.84 16.75 -2.73
CA ILE A 368 11.54 17.23 -3.23
C ILE A 368 11.38 18.72 -2.93
N LYS A 369 11.25 19.53 -3.98
CA LYS A 369 10.83 20.92 -3.88
C LYS A 369 9.31 21.01 -3.78
N SER A 370 8.62 20.43 -4.77
CA SER A 370 7.17 20.45 -4.90
C SER A 370 6.69 19.21 -5.63
N MET A 371 5.44 18.82 -5.41
CA MET A 371 4.74 17.88 -6.27
C MET A 371 3.63 18.63 -7.03
N THR A 372 3.34 18.25 -8.27
CA THR A 372 2.33 18.90 -9.11
C THR A 372 1.64 17.90 -10.02
N ILE A 373 0.37 18.10 -10.32
CA ILE A 373 -0.34 17.29 -11.32
C ILE A 373 0.16 17.65 -12.74
N ARG A 374 0.39 16.63 -13.57
CA ARG A 374 0.74 16.77 -14.97
C ARG A 374 -0.44 17.34 -15.77
N ASP A 375 -0.17 18.40 -16.53
CA ASP A 375 -1.21 19.09 -17.34
C ASP A 375 -1.35 18.54 -18.77
N SER A 376 -0.57 17.50 -19.13
CA SER A 376 -0.56 16.99 -20.50
C SER A 376 -1.80 16.14 -20.83
N ASN A 377 -2.57 16.58 -21.83
CA ASN A 377 -3.71 15.85 -22.39
C ASN A 377 -3.36 14.48 -22.97
N LEU A 378 -2.12 14.28 -23.41
CA LEU A 378 -1.65 13.00 -23.95
C LEU A 378 -1.73 11.89 -22.90
N TRP A 379 -1.46 12.22 -21.64
CA TRP A 379 -1.44 11.26 -20.54
C TRP A 379 -2.84 10.72 -20.21
N TRP A 380 -3.81 11.62 -20.17
CA TRP A 380 -5.22 11.29 -19.86
C TRP A 380 -5.89 10.45 -20.95
N ASN A 381 -5.27 10.31 -22.12
CA ASN A 381 -5.73 9.38 -23.16
C ASN A 381 -5.55 7.91 -22.76
N ASN A 382 -4.77 7.60 -21.71
CA ASN A 382 -4.66 6.24 -21.20
C ASN A 382 -5.94 5.77 -20.49
N LEU A 383 -6.86 6.70 -20.15
CA LEU A 383 -8.22 6.41 -19.67
C LEU A 383 -9.21 6.05 -20.81
N LYS A 384 -8.72 5.76 -22.03
CA LYS A 384 -9.53 5.50 -23.25
C LYS A 384 -10.80 4.65 -23.05
N PRO A 385 -10.80 3.55 -22.26
CA PRO A 385 -12.00 2.76 -22.05
C PRO A 385 -13.09 3.52 -21.27
N ILE A 386 -12.71 4.25 -20.22
CA ILE A 386 -13.65 4.97 -19.34
C ILE A 386 -13.99 6.38 -19.84
N ASN A 387 -13.09 7.01 -20.61
CA ASN A 387 -13.30 8.36 -21.17
C ASN A 387 -14.52 8.46 -22.09
N LYS A 388 -14.97 7.34 -22.67
CA LYS A 388 -16.17 7.28 -23.51
C LYS A 388 -17.47 7.11 -22.72
N HIS A 389 -17.37 6.83 -21.42
CA HIS A 389 -18.54 6.58 -20.60
C HIS A 389 -19.31 7.88 -20.34
N PRO A 390 -20.65 7.94 -20.53
CA PRO A 390 -21.41 9.19 -20.43
C PRO A 390 -21.33 9.90 -19.08
N LYS A 391 -21.11 9.15 -17.99
CA LYS A 391 -20.98 9.69 -16.63
C LYS A 391 -19.56 10.12 -16.26
N PHE A 392 -18.56 9.79 -17.09
CA PHE A 392 -17.18 10.11 -16.78
C PHE A 392 -16.92 11.60 -16.97
N ASN A 393 -16.16 12.20 -16.04
CA ASN A 393 -15.73 13.58 -16.11
C ASN A 393 -14.26 13.68 -15.71
N LEU A 394 -13.41 14.09 -16.65
CA LEU A 394 -11.96 14.15 -16.45
C LEU A 394 -11.56 15.14 -15.34
N GLU A 395 -12.18 16.31 -15.30
CA GLU A 395 -11.87 17.32 -14.28
C GLU A 395 -12.27 16.85 -12.89
N LYS A 396 -13.39 16.12 -12.79
CA LYS A 396 -13.81 15.47 -11.56
C LYS A 396 -12.80 14.41 -11.12
N PHE A 397 -12.33 13.57 -12.02
CA PHE A 397 -11.29 12.58 -11.72
C PHE A 397 -9.99 13.24 -11.24
N LYS A 398 -9.51 14.28 -11.92
CA LYS A 398 -8.32 15.05 -11.51
C LYS A 398 -8.49 15.64 -10.11
N ASN A 399 -9.60 16.33 -9.85
CA ASN A 399 -9.82 17.08 -8.61
C ASN A 399 -10.19 16.20 -7.42
N ASN A 400 -10.91 15.10 -7.65
CA ASN A 400 -11.35 14.25 -6.56
C ASN A 400 -10.40 13.09 -6.28
N VAL A 401 -9.69 12.59 -7.29
CA VAL A 401 -8.81 11.43 -7.15
C VAL A 401 -7.35 11.86 -7.16
N VAL A 402 -6.84 12.35 -8.29
CA VAL A 402 -5.40 12.65 -8.45
C VAL A 402 -4.94 13.69 -7.44
N GLN A 403 -5.71 14.76 -7.27
CA GLN A 403 -5.43 15.81 -6.29
C GLN A 403 -5.46 15.29 -4.85
N LYS A 404 -6.34 14.34 -4.50
CA LYS A 404 -6.37 13.73 -3.16
C LYS A 404 -5.21 12.79 -2.89
N TYR A 405 -4.72 12.10 -3.92
CA TYR A 405 -3.47 11.35 -3.84
C TYR A 405 -2.25 12.26 -3.71
N LEU A 406 -2.23 13.40 -4.41
CA LEU A 406 -1.21 14.43 -4.26
C LEU A 406 -1.22 14.99 -2.83
N GLU A 407 -2.37 15.43 -2.33
CA GLU A 407 -2.53 15.95 -0.97
C GLU A 407 -2.04 14.93 0.07
N ALA A 408 -2.43 13.66 -0.05
CA ALA A 408 -1.98 12.62 0.88
C ALA A 408 -0.46 12.35 0.83
N ALA A 409 0.18 12.56 -0.32
CA ALA A 409 1.63 12.46 -0.46
C ALA A 409 2.36 13.70 0.11
N GLU A 410 1.72 14.87 0.08
CA GLU A 410 2.26 16.14 0.57
C GLU A 410 2.03 16.39 2.06
N ASP A 411 0.85 16.06 2.60
CA ASP A 411 0.39 16.36 3.97
C ASP A 411 1.31 15.79 5.06
N LYS A 412 2.18 14.86 4.68
CA LYS A 412 3.11 14.19 5.58
C LYS A 412 4.57 14.65 5.39
N LYS A 413 4.84 15.58 4.47
CA LYS A 413 6.20 16.06 4.16
C LYS A 413 6.77 16.80 5.38
N PRO A 414 7.90 16.35 5.94
CA PRO A 414 8.51 17.02 7.09
C PRO A 414 8.94 18.43 6.66
N ILE A 415 8.55 19.45 7.43
CA ILE A 415 8.96 20.84 7.20
C ILE A 415 10.46 20.90 7.38
N VAL A 416 11.20 21.00 6.27
CA VAL A 416 12.65 21.08 6.25
C VAL A 416 13.08 22.47 6.74
N ASN A 417 13.01 22.70 8.05
CA ASN A 417 13.80 23.75 8.68
C ASN A 417 15.20 23.18 8.90
N ASN A 418 16.09 23.43 7.93
CA ASN A 418 17.50 23.03 7.89
C ASN A 418 18.38 23.65 9.00
N LYS A 419 17.85 23.93 10.19
CA LYS A 419 18.69 24.22 11.35
C LYS A 419 18.92 22.93 12.14
N PRO A 420 20.15 22.38 12.18
CA PRO A 420 20.44 21.27 13.05
C PRO A 420 20.16 21.72 14.48
N LYS A 421 19.16 21.11 15.12
CA LYS A 421 19.05 21.18 16.58
C LYS A 421 20.21 20.37 17.13
N GLN A 422 21.23 21.05 17.62
CA GLN A 422 22.25 20.46 18.48
C GLN A 422 21.51 19.87 19.68
N TYR A 423 21.43 18.54 19.72
CA TYR A 423 21.06 17.83 20.93
C TYR A 423 22.34 17.56 21.68
N ASP A 424 22.52 18.29 22.79
CA ASP A 424 23.57 17.99 23.74
C ASP A 424 23.34 16.59 24.33
N ASN A 425 24.41 15.81 24.33
CA ASN A 425 24.47 14.44 24.83
C ASN A 425 23.96 14.36 26.27
N LEU A 426 22.89 13.59 26.48
CA LEU A 426 22.52 13.06 27.79
C LEU A 426 22.43 11.53 27.69
N VAL A 427 23.60 10.91 27.89
CA VAL A 427 23.73 9.49 28.20
C VAL A 427 23.58 9.34 29.71
N GLY A 428 22.65 8.47 30.12
CA GLY A 428 22.68 7.78 31.41
C GLY A 428 21.46 8.02 32.30
N VAL A 429 20.50 7.10 32.30
CA VAL A 429 20.21 6.15 33.40
C VAL A 429 19.08 5.21 32.96
N ILE A 430 19.29 3.91 33.22
CA ILE A 430 18.49 2.75 32.84
C ILE A 430 17.37 2.48 33.87
N ASN A 431 16.26 1.89 33.39
CA ASN A 431 15.14 1.19 34.05
C ASN A 431 13.85 1.97 34.39
N GLY A 432 12.79 1.63 33.65
CA GLY A 432 11.38 1.89 34.01
C GLY A 432 10.44 1.68 32.82
N SER A 433 9.46 0.79 32.98
CA SER A 433 8.32 0.49 32.09
C SER A 433 7.89 1.56 31.07
N LEU A 434 7.65 1.15 29.82
CA LEU A 434 6.97 1.94 28.79
C LEU A 434 5.57 2.41 29.27
N PRO A 435 5.25 3.71 29.20
CA PRO A 435 3.92 4.21 29.52
C PRO A 435 2.97 4.05 28.33
N ALA A 436 1.74 3.75 28.68
CA ALA A 436 0.59 3.76 27.80
C ALA A 436 0.39 5.13 27.12
N LYS A 437 -0.10 5.06 25.89
CA LYS A 437 -0.64 6.11 25.03
C LYS A 437 -1.22 7.30 25.83
N ASN A 438 -0.52 8.43 25.80
CA ASN A 438 -0.90 9.69 26.43
C ASN A 438 -2.23 10.23 25.86
N SER A 439 -3.36 9.83 26.46
CA SER A 439 -4.53 10.71 26.50
C SER A 439 -4.26 11.73 27.60
N TRP A 440 -4.23 13.01 27.24
CA TRP A 440 -4.01 14.07 28.22
C TRP A 440 -5.21 14.07 29.17
N ASN A 441 -4.96 13.67 30.41
CA ASN A 441 -5.96 13.75 31.47
C ASN A 441 -6.24 15.25 31.70
N ILE A 442 -7.33 15.75 31.09
CA ILE A 442 -7.77 17.15 31.10
C ILE A 442 -7.69 17.79 32.51
N PRO A 443 -8.02 17.10 33.62
CA PRO A 443 -7.87 17.65 34.97
C PRO A 443 -6.41 17.99 35.33
N THR A 444 -5.45 17.13 34.94
CA THR A 444 -4.02 17.33 35.25
C THR A 444 -3.45 18.51 34.46
N PHE A 445 -3.88 18.67 33.20
CA PHE A 445 -3.49 19.82 32.37
C PHE A 445 -4.02 21.14 32.95
N MET A 446 -5.27 21.16 33.45
CA MET A 446 -5.84 22.34 34.11
C MET A 446 -5.11 22.71 35.40
N ILE A 447 -4.66 21.72 36.19
CA ILE A 447 -3.85 21.96 37.40
C ILE A 447 -2.49 22.58 37.03
N ILE A 448 -1.84 22.10 35.96
CA ILE A 448 -0.57 22.65 35.50
C ILE A 448 -0.74 24.10 35.03
N ILE A 449 -1.80 24.42 34.29
CA ILE A 449 -2.11 25.80 33.89
C ILE A 449 -2.33 26.69 35.12
N ALA A 450 -3.10 26.22 36.11
CA ALA A 450 -3.37 26.99 37.32
C ALA A 450 -2.08 27.31 38.10
N ILE A 451 -1.18 26.33 38.25
CA ILE A 451 0.12 26.52 38.89
C ILE A 451 0.96 27.54 38.10
N PHE A 452 0.97 27.45 36.77
CA PHE A 452 1.71 28.36 35.91
C PHE A 452 1.17 29.80 35.99
N SER A 453 -0.15 29.97 36.05
CA SER A 453 -0.79 31.29 36.25
C SER A 453 -0.43 31.91 37.60
N ILE A 454 -0.39 31.10 38.67
CA ILE A 454 0.03 31.57 40.00
C ILE A 454 1.50 32.02 39.98
N LEU A 455 2.38 31.24 39.36
CA LEU A 455 3.80 31.59 39.20
C LEU A 455 4.00 32.90 38.44
N LEU A 456 3.30 33.08 37.32
CA LEU A 456 3.35 34.34 36.55
C LEU A 456 2.86 35.54 37.37
N PHE A 457 1.80 35.34 38.18
CA PHE A 457 1.30 36.40 39.06
C PHE A 457 2.31 36.80 40.14
N ILE A 458 3.02 35.83 40.74
CA ILE A 458 4.06 36.08 41.73
C ILE A 458 5.22 36.87 41.10
N VAL A 459 5.71 36.44 39.94
CA VAL A 459 6.81 37.12 39.23
C VAL A 459 6.41 38.55 38.85
N GLY A 460 5.20 38.74 38.32
CA GLY A 460 4.67 40.06 37.99
C GLY A 460 4.58 40.98 39.21
N SER A 461 4.13 40.45 40.35
CA SER A 461 4.02 41.20 41.61
C SER A 461 5.38 41.64 42.14
N ILE A 462 6.38 40.74 42.13
CA ILE A 462 7.76 41.07 42.55
C ILE A 462 8.34 42.16 41.66
N THR A 463 8.13 42.05 40.35
CA THR A 463 8.65 43.03 39.37
C THR A 463 8.03 44.41 39.57
N ALA A 464 6.72 44.47 39.86
CA ALA A 464 6.02 45.72 40.15
C ALA A 464 6.52 46.37 41.44
N ILE A 465 6.73 45.60 42.52
CA ILE A 465 7.28 46.10 43.79
C ILE A 465 8.70 46.65 43.58
N TYR A 466 9.52 45.94 42.78
CA TYR A 466 10.87 46.38 42.46
C TYR A 466 10.89 47.72 41.72
N LEU A 467 10.00 47.90 40.72
CA LEU A 467 9.86 49.16 39.99
C LEU A 467 9.42 50.33 40.88
N VAL A 468 8.45 50.10 41.78
CA VAL A 468 8.02 51.13 42.74
C VAL A 468 9.17 51.51 43.69
N SER A 469 9.94 50.52 44.14
CA SER A 469 11.09 50.75 45.03
C SER A 469 12.19 51.57 44.35
N ILE A 470 12.50 51.26 43.08
CA ILE A 470 13.45 52.06 42.29
C ILE A 470 12.95 53.50 42.13
N ASN A 471 11.68 53.68 41.77
CA ASN A 471 11.12 55.01 41.58
C ASN A 471 11.17 55.84 42.87
N MET A 472 10.91 55.24 44.03
CA MET A 472 11.02 55.90 45.34
C MET A 472 12.47 56.33 45.65
N ILE A 473 13.45 55.47 45.34
CA ILE A 473 14.87 55.80 45.53
C ILE A 473 15.27 56.97 44.62
N VAL A 474 14.90 56.92 43.34
CA VAL A 474 15.18 57.99 42.38
C VAL A 474 14.56 59.31 42.83
N PHE A 475 13.32 59.29 43.34
CA PHE A 475 12.64 60.48 43.86
C PHE A 475 13.25 61.02 45.16
N SER A 476 13.98 60.20 45.92
CA SER A 476 14.67 60.64 47.15
C SER A 476 16.05 61.25 46.89
N ILE A 477 16.61 61.03 45.69
CA ILE A 477 17.93 61.54 45.27
C ILE A 477 17.78 62.85 44.48
N LEU A 478 16.63 63.07 43.84
CA LEU A 478 16.22 64.33 43.22
C LEU A 478 15.63 65.30 44.26
#